data_AF-A0A0Y0MQX4-F1
#
_entry.id   AF-A0A0Y0MQX4-F1
#
_cell.length_a   1.000
_cell.length_b   1.000
_cell.length_c   1.000
_cell.angle_alpha   90.00
_cell.angle_beta   90.00
_cell.angle_gamma   90.00
#
_symmetry.space_group_name_H-M   'P 1'
#
loop_
_entity.id
_entity.type
_entity.pdbx_description
1 polymer ?
#
loop_
_entity_poly.entity_id
_entity_poly.type
_entity_poly.pdbx_seq_one_letter_code
_entity_poly.pdbx_strand_id
1 'polypeptide(L)'
;MSDLNSSPKTIDQTVLDQLWNFSDPQLSVERFRMASDDLEYSEEARAELATQLARALGLTGEYDDGDAVLNAIQSDSPIVAARIALERGRLRVAEGVPEEAVPLFTKAARDAVAGGVTFLALDAVHMLALTDAGQEEQWAADGLELVASAGQARTQRWGVALHNNLAWYLHDNGRAEEALPHFERALDFATSVGTAEQRFLARWAIARCLRTLGRTEEALQLQRALAAQRPDDRYVAAEIAALVAGSEEAPETVSEAAQEDVSEDAQEGVPEEAPEEASGDVSQAMTDVEPDEVSDDATESESTNATEIESETETETETEATSESVSGEEPAPEPEPGSGDAPKTVSEAKSTIEE
;
A
#
# COMPACT_ATOMS: atom_id res chain seq x y z
N MET A 1 7.17 -49.60 21.04
CA MET A 1 7.64 -48.31 21.57
C MET A 1 8.50 -47.70 20.49
N SER A 2 7.84 -46.99 19.58
CA SER A 2 8.49 -46.24 18.51
C SER A 2 8.00 -44.81 18.64
N ASP A 3 8.41 -44.15 19.70
CA ASP A 3 8.27 -42.70 19.80
C ASP A 3 9.43 -42.14 18.97
N LEU A 4 9.17 -42.02 17.67
CA LEU A 4 10.01 -41.26 16.76
C LEU A 4 9.92 -39.81 17.20
N ASN A 5 11.01 -39.36 17.80
CA ASN A 5 11.29 -37.98 18.18
C ASN A 5 11.37 -37.15 16.89
N SER A 6 10.23 -36.84 16.27
CA SER A 6 10.17 -35.84 15.19
C SER A 6 10.42 -34.47 15.81
N SER A 7 11.40 -33.75 15.28
CA SER A 7 11.60 -32.35 15.63
C SER A 7 10.30 -31.56 15.40
N PRO A 8 9.95 -30.62 16.29
CA PRO A 8 8.76 -29.80 16.12
C PRO A 8 8.84 -29.02 14.80
N LYS A 9 7.70 -28.84 14.14
CA LYS A 9 7.58 -28.10 12.89
C LYS A 9 7.96 -26.63 13.14
N THR A 10 8.83 -26.10 12.29
CA THR A 10 9.06 -24.65 12.20
C THR A 10 8.09 -24.06 11.19
N ILE A 11 7.96 -22.73 11.19
CA ILE A 11 7.13 -22.03 10.22
C ILE A 11 8.00 -21.22 9.25
N ASP A 12 7.56 -21.17 8.00
CA ASP A 12 8.07 -20.25 7.00
C ASP A 12 6.93 -19.38 6.47
N GLN A 13 7.27 -18.42 5.62
CA GLN A 13 6.30 -17.49 5.08
C GLN A 13 5.26 -18.16 4.18
N THR A 14 5.59 -19.27 3.50
CA THR A 14 4.65 -19.99 2.63
C THR A 14 3.51 -20.61 3.44
N VAL A 15 3.82 -21.16 4.62
CA VAL A 15 2.79 -21.66 5.53
C VAL A 15 1.88 -20.53 6.01
N LEU A 16 2.45 -19.36 6.36
CA LEU A 16 1.65 -18.20 6.77
C LEU A 16 0.69 -17.76 5.68
N ASP A 17 1.14 -17.69 4.43
CA ASP A 17 0.32 -17.26 3.30
C ASP A 17 -0.86 -18.20 3.04
N GLN A 18 -0.69 -19.51 3.24
CA GLN A 18 -1.76 -20.50 3.04
C GLN A 18 -2.88 -20.41 4.08
N LEU A 19 -2.59 -19.85 5.25
CA LEU A 19 -3.59 -19.69 6.30
C LEU A 19 -4.44 -18.44 6.10
N TRP A 20 -3.93 -17.45 5.36
CA TRP A 20 -4.64 -16.22 5.04
C TRP A 20 -5.74 -16.42 4.00
N ASN A 21 -6.83 -15.71 4.23
CA ASN A 21 -7.87 -15.37 3.27
C ASN A 21 -8.34 -13.95 3.60
N PHE A 22 -7.90 -12.96 2.84
CA PHE A 22 -8.25 -11.55 3.09
C PHE A 22 -9.72 -11.23 2.75
N SER A 23 -10.31 -11.97 1.80
CA SER A 23 -11.75 -11.86 1.48
C SER A 23 -12.66 -12.48 2.55
N ASP A 24 -12.10 -13.34 3.42
CA ASP A 24 -12.78 -13.92 4.58
C ASP A 24 -11.83 -13.91 5.81
N PRO A 25 -11.70 -12.76 6.48
CA PRO A 25 -10.83 -12.63 7.64
C PRO A 25 -11.24 -13.57 8.79
N GLN A 26 -12.52 -13.91 8.90
CA GLN A 26 -13.01 -14.82 9.94
C GLN A 26 -12.47 -16.24 9.73
N LEU A 27 -12.43 -16.72 8.49
CA LEU A 27 -11.80 -18.00 8.18
C LEU A 27 -10.30 -17.99 8.51
N SER A 28 -9.62 -16.86 8.30
CA SER A 28 -8.22 -16.69 8.70
C SER A 28 -8.06 -16.79 10.22
N VAL A 29 -8.94 -16.15 11.01
CA VAL A 29 -8.97 -16.26 12.48
C VAL A 29 -9.08 -17.73 12.91
N GLU A 30 -10.00 -18.50 12.33
CA GLU A 30 -10.17 -19.92 12.67
C GLU A 30 -8.90 -20.73 12.37
N ARG A 31 -8.31 -20.54 11.19
CA ARG A 31 -7.10 -21.24 10.75
C ARG A 31 -5.89 -20.92 11.62
N PHE A 32 -5.64 -19.64 11.90
CA PHE A 32 -4.51 -19.24 12.75
C PHE A 32 -4.69 -19.68 14.19
N ARG A 33 -5.90 -19.65 14.73
CA ARG A 33 -6.19 -20.18 16.08
C ARG A 33 -5.85 -21.66 16.17
N MET A 34 -6.38 -22.47 15.25
CA MET A 34 -6.07 -23.90 15.18
C MET A 34 -4.57 -24.18 15.06
N ALA A 35 -3.87 -23.44 14.21
CA ALA A 35 -2.43 -23.61 14.00
C ALA A 35 -1.60 -23.19 15.24
N SER A 36 -1.98 -22.09 15.90
CA SER A 36 -1.28 -21.60 17.10
C SER A 36 -1.44 -22.52 18.32
N ASP A 37 -2.52 -23.31 18.37
CA ASP A 37 -2.78 -24.31 19.41
C ASP A 37 -2.15 -25.69 19.09
N ASP A 38 -1.66 -25.90 17.87
CA ASP A 38 -1.10 -27.19 17.44
C ASP A 38 0.32 -27.40 17.98
N LEU A 39 0.44 -28.31 18.96
CA LEU A 39 1.69 -28.68 19.63
C LEU A 39 2.69 -29.40 18.72
N GLU A 40 2.35 -29.72 17.48
CA GLU A 40 3.32 -30.16 16.48
C GLU A 40 4.28 -29.03 16.06
N TYR A 41 3.86 -27.76 16.20
CA TYR A 41 4.74 -26.60 15.98
C TYR A 41 5.61 -26.27 17.19
N SER A 42 6.80 -25.71 16.93
CA SER A 42 7.67 -25.20 17.98
C SER A 42 7.01 -24.06 18.75
N GLU A 43 7.47 -23.77 19.98
CA GLU A 43 6.95 -22.65 20.77
C GLU A 43 7.10 -21.31 20.04
N GLU A 44 8.23 -21.10 19.36
CA GLU A 44 8.47 -19.90 18.55
C GLU A 44 7.52 -19.83 17.34
N ALA A 45 7.32 -20.94 16.62
CA ALA A 45 6.40 -20.98 15.48
C ALA A 45 4.94 -20.72 15.91
N ARG A 46 4.51 -21.28 17.05
CA ARG A 46 3.19 -20.99 17.63
C ARG A 46 3.06 -19.53 18.04
N ALA A 47 4.12 -18.92 18.55
CA ALA A 47 4.15 -17.49 18.86
C ALA A 47 4.01 -16.63 17.60
N GLU A 48 4.72 -16.96 16.52
CA GLU A 48 4.55 -16.28 15.22
C GLU A 48 3.13 -16.43 14.67
N LEU A 49 2.56 -17.64 14.70
CA LEU A 49 1.17 -17.91 14.32
C LEU A 49 0.16 -17.09 15.15
N ALA A 50 0.39 -16.99 16.46
CA ALA A 50 -0.44 -16.18 17.35
C ALA A 50 -0.39 -14.68 17.01
N THR A 51 0.73 -14.15 16.52
CA THR A 51 0.76 -12.76 16.02
C THR A 51 -0.16 -12.60 14.80
N GLN A 52 -0.18 -13.57 13.89
CA GLN A 52 -1.05 -13.52 12.71
C GLN A 52 -2.53 -13.72 13.07
N LEU A 53 -2.84 -14.52 14.10
CA LEU A 53 -4.18 -14.57 14.69
C LEU A 53 -4.63 -13.19 15.16
N ALA A 54 -3.78 -12.45 15.89
CA ALA A 54 -4.11 -11.10 16.34
C ALA A 54 -4.36 -10.13 15.18
N ARG A 55 -3.56 -10.22 14.11
CA ARG A 55 -3.80 -9.44 12.88
C ARG A 55 -5.17 -9.75 12.28
N ALA A 56 -5.53 -11.04 12.17
CA ALA A 56 -6.81 -11.46 11.60
C ALA A 56 -7.99 -10.98 12.47
N LEU A 57 -7.86 -11.05 13.80
CA LEU A 57 -8.85 -10.52 14.75
C LEU A 57 -9.05 -9.00 14.55
N GLY A 58 -7.96 -8.26 14.35
CA GLY A 58 -8.02 -6.83 14.03
C GLY A 58 -8.85 -6.52 12.77
N LEU A 59 -8.69 -7.32 11.71
CA LEU A 59 -9.48 -7.17 10.47
C LEU A 59 -10.97 -7.49 10.68
N THR A 60 -11.32 -8.30 11.68
CA THR A 60 -12.71 -8.59 12.06
C THR A 60 -13.31 -7.58 13.05
N GLY A 61 -12.53 -6.60 13.51
CA GLY A 61 -12.95 -5.63 14.54
C GLY A 61 -12.88 -6.15 15.98
N GLU A 62 -12.30 -7.33 16.19
CA GLU A 62 -12.12 -7.97 17.50
C GLU A 62 -10.82 -7.49 18.18
N TYR A 63 -10.68 -6.17 18.41
CA TYR A 63 -9.41 -5.55 18.82
C TYR A 63 -8.93 -6.00 20.21
N ASP A 64 -9.84 -6.04 21.20
CA ASP A 64 -9.53 -6.48 22.56
C ASP A 64 -9.02 -7.93 22.59
N ASP A 65 -9.62 -8.80 21.75
CA ASP A 65 -9.19 -10.20 21.63
C ASP A 65 -7.84 -10.30 20.92
N GLY A 66 -7.60 -9.47 19.90
CA GLY A 66 -6.28 -9.33 19.27
C GLY A 66 -5.19 -8.95 20.27
N ASP A 67 -5.44 -7.92 21.10
CA ASP A 67 -4.51 -7.50 22.14
C ASP A 67 -4.32 -8.58 23.22
N ALA A 68 -5.38 -9.30 23.60
CA ALA A 68 -5.31 -10.40 24.54
C ALA A 68 -4.40 -11.54 24.04
N VAL A 69 -4.51 -11.88 22.74
CA VAL A 69 -3.60 -12.85 22.09
C VAL A 69 -2.16 -12.36 22.15
N LEU A 70 -1.88 -11.11 21.77
CA LEU A 70 -0.53 -10.55 21.78
C LEU A 70 0.07 -10.45 23.20
N ASN A 71 -0.74 -10.17 24.21
CA ASN A 71 -0.33 -10.14 25.62
C ASN A 71 0.02 -11.52 26.18
N ALA A 72 -0.57 -12.59 25.63
CA ALA A 72 -0.33 -13.96 26.09
C ALA A 72 0.96 -14.57 25.53
N ILE A 73 1.53 -14.00 24.47
CA ILE A 73 2.76 -14.50 23.85
C ILE A 73 3.95 -14.29 24.78
N GLN A 74 4.68 -15.38 25.06
CA GLN A 74 5.93 -15.37 25.82
C GLN A 74 7.05 -15.85 24.89
N SER A 75 7.91 -14.93 24.46
CA SER A 75 9.04 -15.23 23.57
C SER A 75 10.15 -14.20 23.73
N ASP A 76 11.40 -14.66 23.71
CA ASP A 76 12.60 -13.82 23.68
C ASP A 76 13.11 -13.57 22.24
N SER A 77 12.40 -14.07 21.23
CA SER A 77 12.79 -13.96 19.82
C SER A 77 12.63 -12.52 19.31
N PRO A 78 13.68 -11.89 18.72
CA PRO A 78 13.57 -10.59 18.08
C PRO A 78 12.54 -10.56 16.94
N ILE A 79 12.37 -11.69 16.24
CA ILE A 79 11.39 -11.84 15.15
C ILE A 79 9.97 -11.73 15.71
N VAL A 80 9.68 -12.49 16.78
CA VAL A 80 8.38 -12.44 17.47
C VAL A 80 8.15 -11.06 18.08
N ALA A 81 9.17 -10.44 18.68
CA ALA A 81 9.06 -9.10 19.25
C ALA A 81 8.73 -8.03 18.19
N ALA A 82 9.33 -8.12 17.00
CA ALA A 82 9.02 -7.25 15.87
C ALA A 82 7.59 -7.47 15.38
N ARG A 83 7.16 -8.72 15.20
CA ARG A 83 5.77 -9.06 14.80
C ARG A 83 4.75 -8.55 15.83
N ILE A 84 4.97 -8.75 17.13
CA ILE A 84 4.07 -8.22 18.17
C ILE A 84 3.92 -6.71 18.04
N ALA A 85 5.03 -5.98 17.85
CA ALA A 85 4.98 -4.53 17.72
C ALA A 85 4.24 -4.08 16.43
N LEU A 86 4.47 -4.78 15.31
CA LEU A 86 3.72 -4.58 14.06
C LEU A 86 2.22 -4.76 14.27
N GLU A 87 1.80 -5.89 14.83
CA GLU A 87 0.37 -6.19 14.93
C GLU A 87 -0.34 -5.30 15.98
N ARG A 88 0.33 -4.91 17.07
CA ARG A 88 -0.19 -3.86 17.96
C ARG A 88 -0.39 -2.54 17.23
N GLY A 89 0.57 -2.14 16.41
CA GLY A 89 0.44 -0.93 15.60
C GLY A 89 -0.77 -1.01 14.66
N ARG A 90 -0.98 -2.15 13.98
CA ARG A 90 -2.15 -2.35 13.12
C ARG A 90 -3.47 -2.30 13.87
N LEU A 91 -3.53 -2.85 15.10
CA LEU A 91 -4.70 -2.73 15.95
C LEU A 91 -5.01 -1.26 16.27
N ARG A 92 -3.99 -0.47 16.66
CA ARG A 92 -4.16 0.98 16.91
C ARG A 92 -4.64 1.74 15.67
N VAL A 93 -4.10 1.43 14.48
CA VAL A 93 -4.58 2.00 13.21
C VAL A 93 -6.06 1.64 12.98
N ALA A 94 -6.42 0.37 13.15
CA ALA A 94 -7.80 -0.11 12.94
C ALA A 94 -8.80 0.46 13.97
N GLU A 95 -8.36 0.73 15.20
CA GLU A 95 -9.13 1.42 16.25
C GLU A 95 -9.32 2.92 15.98
N GLY A 96 -8.61 3.49 14.99
CA GLY A 96 -8.68 4.90 14.63
C GLY A 96 -7.78 5.82 15.45
N VAL A 97 -6.70 5.29 16.04
CA VAL A 97 -5.67 6.04 16.79
C VAL A 97 -4.27 5.85 16.16
N PRO A 98 -4.08 6.25 14.89
CA PRO A 98 -2.84 6.02 14.15
C PRO A 98 -1.59 6.63 14.82
N GLU A 99 -1.73 7.75 15.54
CA GLU A 99 -0.64 8.37 16.28
C GLU A 99 -0.05 7.46 17.37
N GLU A 100 -0.85 6.59 17.97
CA GLU A 100 -0.38 5.59 18.94
C GLU A 100 0.35 4.43 18.25
N ALA A 101 0.11 4.21 16.96
CA ALA A 101 0.72 3.15 16.17
C ALA A 101 2.16 3.50 15.73
N VAL A 102 2.46 4.78 15.49
CA VAL A 102 3.80 5.24 15.06
C VAL A 102 4.94 4.69 15.95
N PRO A 103 4.95 4.88 17.29
CA PRO A 103 6.01 4.35 18.13
C PRO A 103 6.10 2.81 18.13
N LEU A 104 4.99 2.12 17.85
CA LEU A 104 4.93 0.66 17.74
C LEU A 104 5.59 0.19 16.44
N PHE A 105 5.29 0.82 15.30
CA PHE A 105 5.94 0.51 14.03
C PHE A 105 7.43 0.88 14.04
N THR A 106 7.82 2.02 14.63
CA THR A 106 9.23 2.36 14.82
C THR A 106 9.97 1.32 15.65
N LYS A 107 9.33 0.81 16.73
CA LYS A 107 9.89 -0.29 17.52
C LYS A 107 10.03 -1.55 16.66
N ALA A 108 9.00 -1.89 15.88
CA ALA A 108 9.03 -3.08 15.04
C ALA A 108 10.15 -3.03 13.98
N ALA A 109 10.32 -1.88 13.31
CA ALA A 109 11.40 -1.68 12.34
C ALA A 109 12.77 -1.88 13.00
N ARG A 110 13.00 -1.28 14.18
CA ARG A 110 14.24 -1.44 14.94
C ARG A 110 14.51 -2.89 15.32
N ASP A 111 13.51 -3.58 15.86
CA ASP A 111 13.65 -4.96 16.32
C ASP A 111 13.87 -5.92 15.14
N ALA A 112 13.19 -5.67 14.01
CA ALA A 112 13.39 -6.45 12.78
C ALA A 112 14.79 -6.26 12.19
N VAL A 113 15.32 -5.03 12.18
CA VAL A 113 16.71 -4.76 11.77
C VAL A 113 17.70 -5.46 12.72
N ALA A 114 17.48 -5.38 14.03
CA ALA A 114 18.32 -6.05 15.02
C ALA A 114 18.28 -7.59 14.89
N GLY A 115 17.12 -8.13 14.48
CA GLY A 115 16.94 -9.56 14.17
C GLY A 115 17.42 -9.97 12.78
N GLY A 116 17.87 -9.05 11.93
CA GLY A 116 18.30 -9.34 10.56
C GLY A 116 17.16 -9.76 9.61
N VAL A 117 15.91 -9.39 9.92
CA VAL A 117 14.72 -9.77 9.13
C VAL A 117 14.24 -8.61 8.28
N THR A 118 14.89 -8.40 7.13
CA THR A 118 14.61 -7.28 6.21
C THR A 118 13.13 -7.19 5.81
N PHE A 119 12.45 -8.33 5.62
CA PHE A 119 11.03 -8.34 5.26
C PHE A 119 10.14 -7.67 6.33
N LEU A 120 10.37 -7.95 7.61
CA LEU A 120 9.61 -7.33 8.70
C LEU A 120 10.01 -5.87 8.93
N ALA A 121 11.27 -5.52 8.68
CA ALA A 121 11.71 -4.13 8.71
C ALA A 121 10.99 -3.31 7.63
N LEU A 122 10.91 -3.87 6.42
CA LEU A 122 10.22 -3.25 5.30
C LEU A 122 8.71 -3.12 5.54
N ASP A 123 8.09 -4.16 6.10
CA ASP A 123 6.69 -4.13 6.52
C ASP A 123 6.43 -2.99 7.53
N ALA A 124 7.29 -2.85 8.54
CA ALA A 124 7.16 -1.79 9.54
C ALA A 124 7.38 -0.39 8.96
N VAL A 125 8.37 -0.22 8.06
CA VAL A 125 8.62 1.06 7.37
C VAL A 125 7.47 1.42 6.44
N HIS A 126 6.87 0.43 5.77
CA HIS A 126 5.67 0.66 4.97
C HIS A 126 4.49 1.12 5.83
N MET A 127 4.26 0.48 6.98
CA MET A 127 3.21 0.92 7.91
C MET A 127 3.47 2.36 8.41
N LEU A 128 4.74 2.74 8.66
CA LEU A 128 5.09 4.13 8.99
C LEU A 128 4.77 5.10 7.86
N ALA A 129 5.08 4.75 6.61
CA ALA A 129 4.76 5.58 5.44
C ALA A 129 3.25 5.84 5.28
N LEU A 130 2.40 4.95 5.80
CA LEU A 130 0.95 5.10 5.80
C LEU A 130 0.40 5.87 7.01
N THR A 131 1.15 5.92 8.11
CA THR A 131 0.60 6.28 9.42
C THR A 131 1.22 7.56 10.00
N ASP A 132 2.51 7.80 9.76
CA ASP A 132 3.25 8.92 10.32
C ASP A 132 3.12 10.16 9.42
N ALA A 133 2.03 10.90 9.63
CA ALA A 133 1.66 12.05 8.83
C ALA A 133 2.76 13.13 8.80
N GLY A 134 3.10 13.61 7.60
CA GLY A 134 4.18 14.56 7.35
C GLY A 134 5.55 13.92 7.12
N GLN A 135 5.69 12.61 7.31
CA GLN A 135 6.92 11.85 7.10
C GLN A 135 6.82 10.82 5.96
N GLU A 136 5.75 10.84 5.18
CA GLU A 136 5.42 9.85 4.15
C GLU A 136 6.54 9.72 3.10
N GLU A 137 7.07 10.84 2.60
CA GLU A 137 8.16 10.84 1.60
C GLU A 137 9.45 10.24 2.18
N GLN A 138 9.77 10.53 3.45
CA GLN A 138 10.96 9.99 4.10
C GLN A 138 10.83 8.48 4.32
N TRP A 139 9.69 8.02 4.84
CA TRP A 139 9.47 6.59 5.05
C TRP A 139 9.39 5.80 3.75
N ALA A 140 8.81 6.38 2.70
CA ALA A 140 8.83 5.79 1.38
C ALA A 140 10.27 5.67 0.83
N ALA A 141 11.11 6.70 1.00
CA ALA A 141 12.51 6.65 0.61
C ALA A 141 13.27 5.54 1.36
N ASP A 142 13.14 5.49 2.68
CA ASP A 142 13.79 4.47 3.52
C ASP A 142 13.35 3.05 3.11
N GLY A 143 12.05 2.86 2.83
CA GLY A 143 11.51 1.58 2.37
C GLY A 143 12.06 1.18 0.99
N LEU A 144 12.21 2.14 0.08
CA LEU A 144 12.76 1.90 -1.26
C LEU A 144 14.25 1.56 -1.22
N GLU A 145 15.02 2.11 -0.27
CA GLU A 145 16.41 1.70 -0.03
C GLU A 145 16.49 0.23 0.43
N LEU A 146 15.59 -0.18 1.33
CA LEU A 146 15.48 -1.58 1.76
C LEU A 146 15.13 -2.51 0.58
N VAL A 147 14.17 -2.11 -0.26
CA VAL A 147 13.81 -2.84 -1.50
C VAL A 147 15.00 -2.97 -2.44
N ALA A 148 15.76 -1.89 -2.66
CA ALA A 148 16.92 -1.90 -3.55
C ALA A 148 18.04 -2.85 -3.07
N SER A 149 18.17 -3.02 -1.76
CA SER A 149 19.12 -3.97 -1.15
C SER A 149 18.65 -5.43 -1.19
N ALA A 150 17.37 -5.67 -1.48
CA ALA A 150 16.77 -7.00 -1.38
C ALA A 150 17.03 -7.86 -2.63
N GLY A 151 17.53 -9.08 -2.41
CA GLY A 151 17.75 -10.06 -3.49
C GLY A 151 16.55 -10.95 -3.80
N GLN A 152 15.52 -10.98 -2.96
CA GLN A 152 14.38 -11.90 -3.07
C GLN A 152 13.21 -11.21 -3.77
N ALA A 153 12.62 -11.85 -4.78
CA ALA A 153 11.51 -11.31 -5.56
C ALA A 153 10.31 -10.89 -4.69
N ARG A 154 10.02 -11.64 -3.62
CA ARG A 154 8.97 -11.30 -2.66
C ARG A 154 9.22 -9.95 -1.98
N THR A 155 10.43 -9.72 -1.50
CA THR A 155 10.79 -8.46 -0.86
C THR A 155 10.81 -7.32 -1.88
N GLN A 156 11.25 -7.58 -3.12
CA GLN A 156 11.22 -6.61 -4.21
C GLN A 156 9.79 -6.19 -4.58
N ARG A 157 8.79 -7.07 -4.42
CA ARG A 157 7.38 -6.78 -4.69
C ARG A 157 6.84 -5.60 -3.87
N TRP A 158 7.39 -5.34 -2.68
CA TRP A 158 7.05 -4.15 -1.91
C TRP A 158 7.31 -2.83 -2.64
N GLY A 159 8.20 -2.83 -3.64
CA GLY A 159 8.39 -1.69 -4.54
C GLY A 159 7.09 -1.25 -5.24
N VAL A 160 6.14 -2.16 -5.48
CA VAL A 160 4.82 -1.81 -6.01
C VAL A 160 4.06 -0.90 -5.04
N ALA A 161 3.85 -1.36 -3.80
CA ALA A 161 3.06 -0.63 -2.80
C ALA A 161 3.74 0.68 -2.37
N LEU A 162 5.05 0.66 -2.13
CA LEU A 162 5.80 1.86 -1.71
C LEU A 162 5.75 2.98 -2.76
N HIS A 163 6.00 2.64 -4.03
CA HIS A 163 5.91 3.63 -5.10
C HIS A 163 4.47 4.10 -5.32
N ASN A 164 3.49 3.20 -5.28
CA ASN A 164 2.09 3.56 -5.46
C ASN A 164 1.60 4.51 -4.35
N ASN A 165 1.92 4.22 -3.09
CA ASN A 165 1.46 5.02 -1.95
C ASN A 165 2.12 6.39 -1.94
N LEU A 166 3.42 6.46 -2.23
CA LEU A 166 4.11 7.73 -2.42
C LEU A 166 3.52 8.53 -3.59
N ALA A 167 3.23 7.88 -4.72
CA ALA A 167 2.63 8.55 -5.86
C ALA A 167 1.25 9.13 -5.53
N TRP A 168 0.40 8.38 -4.81
CA TRP A 168 -0.88 8.91 -4.37
C TRP A 168 -0.73 10.05 -3.37
N TYR A 169 0.19 9.95 -2.41
CA TYR A 169 0.47 11.05 -1.49
C TYR A 169 0.85 12.33 -2.25
N LEU A 170 1.76 12.24 -3.23
CA LEU A 170 2.15 13.36 -4.08
C LEU A 170 0.97 13.88 -4.90
N HIS A 171 0.18 12.98 -5.50
CA HIS A 171 -0.97 13.31 -6.33
C HIS A 171 -2.05 14.07 -5.55
N ASP A 172 -2.41 13.56 -4.36
CA ASP A 172 -3.42 14.15 -3.47
C ASP A 172 -2.97 15.54 -2.95
N ASN A 173 -1.65 15.78 -2.84
CA ASN A 173 -1.06 17.08 -2.52
C ASN A 173 -0.87 18.00 -3.75
N GLY A 174 -1.50 17.69 -4.88
CA GLY A 174 -1.45 18.51 -6.10
C GLY A 174 -0.13 18.41 -6.87
N ARG A 175 0.81 17.55 -6.45
CA ARG A 175 2.12 17.32 -7.08
C ARG A 175 2.04 16.19 -8.10
N ALA A 176 1.05 16.24 -8.99
CA ALA A 176 0.79 15.19 -9.97
C ALA A 176 1.95 14.95 -10.95
N GLU A 177 2.74 15.97 -11.26
CA GLU A 177 3.94 15.83 -12.10
C GLU A 177 5.02 14.97 -11.44
N GLU A 178 5.17 15.11 -10.11
CA GLU A 178 6.09 14.30 -9.31
C GLU A 178 5.52 12.90 -9.05
N ALA A 179 4.19 12.76 -8.94
CA ALA A 179 3.53 11.48 -8.72
C ALA A 179 3.71 10.49 -9.89
N LEU A 180 3.59 10.96 -11.12
CA LEU A 180 3.61 10.12 -12.32
C LEU A 180 4.83 9.16 -12.40
N PRO A 181 6.08 9.61 -12.24
CA PRO A 181 7.24 8.71 -12.30
C PRO A 181 7.25 7.64 -11.18
N HIS A 182 6.58 7.89 -10.04
CA HIS A 182 6.41 6.88 -9.01
C HIS A 182 5.33 5.85 -9.41
N PHE A 183 4.20 6.26 -9.98
CA PHE A 183 3.23 5.29 -10.54
C PHE A 183 3.83 4.42 -11.65
N GLU A 184 4.65 5.01 -12.53
CA GLU A 184 5.40 4.27 -13.55
C GLU A 184 6.35 3.25 -12.92
N ARG A 185 7.05 3.62 -11.85
CA ARG A 185 7.93 2.69 -11.13
C ARG A 185 7.15 1.57 -10.43
N ALA A 186 5.98 1.86 -9.87
CA ALA A 186 5.10 0.84 -9.32
C ALA A 186 4.70 -0.18 -10.41
N LEU A 187 4.42 0.29 -11.63
CA LEU A 187 4.14 -0.58 -12.77
C LEU A 187 5.36 -1.41 -13.21
N ASP A 188 6.57 -0.84 -13.17
CA ASP A 188 7.81 -1.57 -13.46
C ASP A 188 7.99 -2.75 -12.49
N PHE A 189 7.83 -2.50 -11.18
CA PHE A 189 7.85 -3.56 -10.16
C PHE A 189 6.71 -4.57 -10.34
N ALA A 190 5.50 -4.10 -10.64
CA ALA A 190 4.36 -4.99 -10.85
C ALA A 190 4.57 -5.90 -12.07
N THR A 191 5.26 -5.39 -13.09
CA THR A 191 5.61 -6.13 -14.31
C THR A 191 6.70 -7.17 -14.05
N SER A 192 7.68 -6.86 -13.23
CA SER A 192 8.80 -7.77 -12.96
C SER A 192 8.49 -8.85 -11.92
N VAL A 193 7.83 -8.49 -10.82
CA VAL A 193 7.67 -9.38 -9.65
C VAL A 193 6.25 -9.39 -9.05
N GLY A 194 5.35 -8.52 -9.53
CA GLY A 194 3.99 -8.37 -9.01
C GLY A 194 2.94 -9.27 -9.68
N THR A 195 1.73 -9.21 -9.13
CA THR A 195 0.57 -9.95 -9.60
C THR A 195 -0.09 -9.30 -10.83
N ALA A 196 -0.99 -10.03 -11.50
CA ALA A 196 -1.80 -9.45 -12.59
C ALA A 196 -2.68 -8.29 -12.09
N GLU A 197 -3.20 -8.40 -10.86
CA GLU A 197 -3.98 -7.35 -10.20
C GLU A 197 -3.13 -6.09 -9.98
N GLN A 198 -1.94 -6.24 -9.38
CA GLN A 198 -1.02 -5.13 -9.15
C GLN A 198 -0.65 -4.40 -10.45
N ARG A 199 -0.45 -5.15 -11.55
CA ARG A 199 -0.19 -4.55 -12.87
C ARG A 199 -1.41 -3.81 -13.43
N PHE A 200 -2.61 -4.31 -13.16
CA PHE A 200 -3.84 -3.65 -13.59
C PHE A 200 -4.03 -2.33 -12.83
N LEU A 201 -3.94 -2.38 -11.50
CA LEU A 201 -4.11 -1.22 -10.62
C LEU A 201 -3.05 -0.14 -10.88
N ALA A 202 -1.77 -0.52 -11.08
CA ALA A 202 -0.72 0.44 -11.40
C ALA A 202 -0.98 1.16 -12.74
N ARG A 203 -1.46 0.46 -13.78
CA ARG A 203 -1.84 1.10 -15.06
C ARG A 203 -3.04 2.02 -14.91
N TRP A 204 -4.02 1.61 -14.11
CA TRP A 204 -5.18 2.45 -13.82
C TRP A 204 -4.76 3.74 -13.11
N ALA A 205 -3.84 3.65 -12.13
CA ALA A 205 -3.31 4.81 -11.41
C ALA A 205 -2.52 5.76 -12.33
N ILE A 206 -1.69 5.24 -13.24
CA ILE A 206 -1.02 6.05 -14.28
C ILE A 206 -2.04 6.80 -15.12
N ALA A 207 -3.08 6.13 -15.62
CA ALA A 207 -4.10 6.76 -16.45
C ALA A 207 -4.86 7.87 -15.68
N ARG A 208 -5.19 7.63 -14.41
CA ARG A 208 -5.81 8.62 -13.52
C ARG A 208 -4.91 9.84 -13.26
N CYS A 209 -3.60 9.63 -13.13
CA CYS A 209 -2.61 10.70 -12.98
C CYS A 209 -2.49 11.52 -14.27
N LEU A 210 -2.40 10.85 -15.43
CA LEU A 210 -2.35 11.50 -16.75
C LEU A 210 -3.56 12.40 -17.01
N ARG A 211 -4.76 11.96 -16.60
CA ARG A 211 -5.97 12.78 -16.65
C ARG A 211 -5.82 14.08 -15.85
N THR A 212 -5.25 13.99 -14.65
CA THR A 212 -5.02 15.15 -13.77
C THR A 212 -4.03 16.14 -14.40
N LEU A 213 -3.04 15.62 -15.15
CA LEU A 213 -2.07 16.40 -15.90
C LEU A 213 -2.60 16.97 -17.23
N GLY A 214 -3.89 16.75 -17.56
CA GLY A 214 -4.48 17.18 -18.83
C GLY A 214 -4.01 16.39 -20.05
N ARG A 215 -3.29 15.27 -19.86
CA ARG A 215 -2.86 14.35 -20.92
C ARG A 215 -4.00 13.39 -21.29
N THR A 216 -5.14 13.98 -21.68
CA THR A 216 -6.44 13.31 -21.83
C THR A 216 -6.42 12.15 -22.82
N GLU A 217 -5.77 12.30 -23.98
CA GLU A 217 -5.74 11.24 -24.98
C GLU A 217 -4.95 10.02 -24.50
N GLU A 218 -3.81 10.23 -23.84
CA GLU A 218 -2.99 9.16 -23.28
C GLU A 218 -3.72 8.42 -22.14
N ALA A 219 -4.38 9.18 -21.26
CA ALA A 219 -5.23 8.62 -20.21
C ALA A 219 -6.36 7.77 -20.79
N LEU A 220 -7.05 8.28 -21.82
CA LEU A 220 -8.18 7.58 -22.45
C LEU A 220 -7.74 6.32 -23.19
N GLN A 221 -6.58 6.35 -23.85
CA GLN A 221 -6.00 5.18 -24.47
C GLN A 221 -5.72 4.07 -23.44
N LEU A 222 -5.11 4.41 -22.31
CA LEU A 222 -4.83 3.45 -21.24
C LEU A 222 -6.12 2.90 -20.63
N GLN A 223 -7.09 3.76 -20.30
CA GLN A 223 -8.35 3.31 -19.71
C GLN A 223 -9.13 2.38 -20.66
N ARG A 224 -9.15 2.66 -21.97
CA ARG A 224 -9.78 1.77 -22.96
C ARG A 224 -9.07 0.41 -23.04
N ALA A 225 -7.75 0.39 -22.94
CA ALA A 225 -6.99 -0.87 -22.90
C ALA A 225 -7.30 -1.68 -21.63
N LEU A 226 -7.55 -1.02 -20.49
CA LEU A 226 -7.99 -1.68 -19.25
C LEU A 226 -9.42 -2.19 -19.38
N ALA A 227 -10.34 -1.41 -19.96
CA ALA A 227 -11.72 -1.83 -20.20
C ALA A 227 -11.83 -3.02 -21.14
N ALA A 228 -10.94 -3.14 -22.12
CA ALA A 228 -10.89 -4.31 -22.99
C ALA A 228 -10.50 -5.60 -22.23
N GLN A 229 -9.71 -5.47 -21.15
CA GLN A 229 -9.31 -6.60 -20.29
C GLN A 229 -10.38 -6.91 -19.24
N ARG A 230 -11.02 -5.88 -18.67
CA ARG A 230 -12.07 -5.99 -17.66
C ARG A 230 -13.27 -5.09 -18.02
N PRO A 231 -14.18 -5.55 -18.90
CA PRO A 231 -15.28 -4.71 -19.40
C PRO A 231 -16.26 -4.26 -18.32
N ASP A 232 -16.39 -5.05 -17.26
CA ASP A 232 -17.34 -4.81 -16.15
C ASP A 232 -16.70 -4.05 -14.97
N ASP A 233 -15.44 -3.59 -15.10
CA ASP A 233 -14.77 -2.82 -14.05
C ASP A 233 -15.36 -1.41 -13.94
N ARG A 234 -16.11 -1.18 -12.85
CA ARG A 234 -16.81 0.08 -12.59
C ARG A 234 -15.89 1.29 -12.49
N TYR A 235 -14.65 1.11 -12.02
CA TYR A 235 -13.71 2.21 -11.83
C TYR A 235 -13.08 2.63 -13.14
N VAL A 236 -12.75 1.67 -14.00
CA VAL A 236 -12.32 1.96 -15.37
C VAL A 236 -13.44 2.66 -16.15
N ALA A 237 -14.68 2.16 -16.05
CA ALA A 237 -15.83 2.77 -16.73
C ALA A 237 -16.05 4.23 -16.28
N ALA A 238 -15.95 4.51 -14.98
CA ALA A 238 -16.06 5.86 -14.43
C ALA A 238 -14.97 6.80 -14.96
N GLU A 239 -13.71 6.33 -15.05
CA GLU A 239 -12.62 7.14 -15.57
C GLU A 239 -12.77 7.45 -17.07
N ILE A 240 -13.23 6.49 -17.87
CA ILE A 240 -13.53 6.74 -19.30
C ILE A 240 -14.63 7.80 -19.42
N ALA A 241 -15.70 7.69 -18.65
CA ALA A 241 -16.80 8.66 -18.68
C ALA A 241 -16.32 10.08 -18.34
N ALA A 242 -15.48 10.22 -17.30
CA ALA A 242 -14.90 11.51 -16.91
C ALA A 242 -14.00 12.11 -18.01
N LEU A 243 -13.20 11.29 -18.69
CA LEU A 243 -12.33 11.73 -19.79
C LEU A 243 -13.11 12.21 -21.01
N VAL A 244 -14.18 11.50 -21.37
CA VAL A 244 -15.02 11.85 -22.52
C VAL A 244 -15.81 13.13 -22.23
N ALA A 245 -16.44 13.25 -21.06
CA ALA A 245 -17.18 14.45 -20.68
C ALA A 245 -16.29 15.71 -20.71
N GLY A 246 -15.07 15.63 -20.16
CA GLY A 246 -14.12 16.74 -20.20
C GLY A 246 -13.60 17.11 -21.60
N SER A 247 -13.70 16.20 -22.58
CA SER A 247 -13.32 16.47 -23.98
C SER A 247 -14.42 17.19 -24.77
N GLU A 248 -15.70 17.00 -24.39
CA GLU A 248 -16.84 17.65 -25.03
C GLU A 248 -17.01 19.12 -24.57
N GLU A 249 -16.53 19.47 -23.37
CA GLU A 249 -16.59 20.82 -22.81
C GLU A 249 -15.45 21.75 -23.25
N ALA A 250 -14.45 21.26 -23.99
CA ALA A 250 -13.41 22.10 -24.59
C ALA A 250 -13.86 22.55 -25.99
N PRO A 251 -14.48 23.74 -26.17
CA PRO A 251 -14.78 24.21 -27.51
C PRO A 251 -13.46 24.40 -28.25
N GLU A 252 -13.32 23.72 -29.38
CA GLU A 252 -12.32 24.06 -30.37
C GLU A 252 -12.45 25.56 -30.67
N THR A 253 -11.50 26.37 -30.22
CA THR A 253 -11.32 27.71 -30.75
C THR A 253 -10.79 27.57 -32.17
N VAL A 254 -11.66 27.17 -33.10
CA VAL A 254 -11.45 27.41 -34.52
C VAL A 254 -11.65 28.89 -34.74
N SER A 255 -10.52 29.60 -34.83
CA SER A 255 -10.46 30.93 -35.42
C SER A 255 -10.87 30.83 -36.88
N GLU A 256 -12.15 31.04 -37.18
CA GLU A 256 -12.59 31.38 -38.53
C GLU A 256 -13.27 32.75 -38.53
N ALA A 257 -12.47 33.75 -38.88
CA ALA A 257 -12.96 35.08 -39.22
C ALA A 257 -13.53 35.06 -40.65
N ALA A 258 -14.84 35.19 -40.78
CA ALA A 258 -15.48 35.86 -41.91
C ALA A 258 -16.92 36.27 -41.56
N GLN A 259 -17.19 37.57 -41.72
CA GLN A 259 -18.49 38.25 -41.72
C GLN A 259 -19.40 37.64 -42.82
N GLU A 260 -20.74 37.67 -42.77
CA GLU A 260 -21.69 38.79 -42.73
C GLU A 260 -23.11 38.15 -42.64
N ASP A 261 -23.89 38.44 -41.61
CA ASP A 261 -25.11 39.27 -41.59
C ASP A 261 -26.41 38.66 -42.19
N VAL A 262 -27.50 38.81 -41.43
CA VAL A 262 -28.92 39.08 -41.80
C VAL A 262 -29.92 38.36 -40.85
N SER A 263 -30.51 39.16 -39.95
CA SER A 263 -31.92 39.23 -39.45
C SER A 263 -32.78 37.95 -39.28
N GLU A 264 -33.74 37.76 -38.36
CA GLU A 264 -34.61 38.65 -37.58
C GLU A 264 -35.41 37.76 -36.58
N ASP A 265 -35.79 38.31 -35.43
CA ASP A 265 -36.93 38.00 -34.54
C ASP A 265 -37.47 36.55 -34.31
N ALA A 266 -37.47 36.14 -33.03
CA ALA A 266 -38.70 35.74 -32.31
C ALA A 266 -38.46 35.61 -30.79
N GLN A 267 -39.41 36.14 -30.01
CA GLN A 267 -39.46 36.23 -28.55
C GLN A 267 -39.99 34.95 -27.85
N GLU A 268 -39.89 34.98 -26.51
CA GLU A 268 -40.60 34.18 -25.48
C GLU A 268 -39.97 32.80 -25.17
N GLY A 269 -39.70 32.38 -23.93
CA GLY A 269 -39.90 32.91 -22.57
C GLY A 269 -39.37 31.86 -21.57
N VAL A 270 -38.86 32.29 -20.42
CA VAL A 270 -38.37 31.46 -19.30
C VAL A 270 -39.37 31.62 -18.12
N PRO A 271 -39.73 30.53 -17.41
CA PRO A 271 -39.10 30.18 -16.11
C PRO A 271 -38.73 28.68 -16.04
N GLU A 272 -37.55 28.30 -15.55
CA GLU A 272 -37.17 28.08 -14.14
C GLU A 272 -38.13 27.14 -13.37
N GLU A 273 -37.70 25.88 -13.16
CA GLU A 273 -37.83 25.16 -11.88
C GLU A 273 -37.09 23.79 -11.95
N ALA A 274 -36.29 23.51 -10.93
CA ALA A 274 -35.57 22.25 -10.68
C ALA A 274 -36.51 21.14 -10.16
N PRO A 275 -36.00 19.91 -9.97
CA PRO A 275 -35.94 19.49 -8.58
C PRO A 275 -34.66 18.76 -8.15
N GLU A 276 -34.40 18.99 -6.87
CA GLU A 276 -33.49 18.37 -5.92
C GLU A 276 -33.68 16.84 -5.74
N GLU A 277 -32.54 16.20 -5.45
CA GLU A 277 -32.33 15.23 -4.35
C GLU A 277 -33.23 13.98 -4.27
N ALA A 278 -32.62 12.84 -4.57
CA ALA A 278 -32.88 11.59 -3.85
C ALA A 278 -31.53 11.03 -3.38
N SER A 279 -31.13 11.44 -2.19
CA SER A 279 -30.06 10.84 -1.39
C SER A 279 -30.47 9.41 -0.99
N GLY A 280 -29.82 8.44 -1.61
CA GLY A 280 -29.87 7.04 -1.24
C GLY A 280 -28.48 6.59 -0.85
N ASP A 281 -28.23 6.54 0.46
CA ASP A 281 -27.08 5.93 1.11
C ASP A 281 -26.89 4.47 0.61
N VAL A 282 -25.71 4.15 0.09
CA VAL A 282 -25.29 2.79 -0.26
C VAL A 282 -23.90 2.53 0.32
N SER A 283 -23.81 2.49 1.64
CA SER A 283 -22.75 1.74 2.33
C SER A 283 -23.17 0.28 2.46
N GLN A 284 -22.88 -0.54 1.45
CA GLN A 284 -22.61 -1.99 1.54
C GLN A 284 -22.58 -2.59 0.13
N ALA A 285 -21.41 -3.04 -0.32
CA ALA A 285 -21.19 -4.22 -1.16
C ALA A 285 -19.77 -4.18 -1.75
N MET A 286 -18.90 -5.11 -1.33
CA MET A 286 -17.97 -5.86 -2.21
C MET A 286 -17.38 -7.02 -1.39
N THR A 287 -18.17 -8.09 -1.26
CA THR A 287 -17.67 -9.45 -1.09
C THR A 287 -18.22 -10.22 -2.29
N ASP A 288 -17.34 -10.68 -3.17
CA ASP A 288 -17.48 -11.89 -4.00
C ASP A 288 -16.54 -11.78 -5.21
N VAL A 289 -15.31 -12.25 -5.04
CA VAL A 289 -14.47 -12.74 -6.14
C VAL A 289 -13.87 -14.06 -5.69
N GLU A 290 -14.33 -15.16 -6.29
CA GLU A 290 -13.76 -16.50 -6.11
C GLU A 290 -12.32 -16.54 -6.68
N PRO A 291 -11.34 -17.17 -5.99
CA PRO A 291 -10.00 -17.30 -6.54
C PRO A 291 -9.89 -18.58 -7.39
N ASP A 292 -9.50 -18.39 -8.66
CA ASP A 292 -9.04 -19.47 -9.55
C ASP A 292 -7.61 -19.90 -9.14
N GLU A 293 -7.41 -21.21 -9.00
CA GLU A 293 -6.11 -21.82 -8.68
C GLU A 293 -5.10 -21.64 -9.81
N VAL A 294 -3.89 -21.17 -9.50
CA VAL A 294 -2.73 -21.33 -10.37
C VAL A 294 -1.58 -21.92 -9.58
N SER A 295 -1.21 -23.15 -9.95
CA SER A 295 -0.01 -23.85 -9.51
C SER A 295 1.22 -23.28 -10.22
N ASP A 296 2.29 -22.99 -9.48
CA ASP A 296 3.61 -22.79 -10.07
C ASP A 296 4.61 -23.84 -9.56
N ASP A 297 5.03 -24.68 -10.49
CA ASP A 297 6.19 -25.56 -10.43
C ASP A 297 7.40 -24.75 -10.87
N ALA A 298 8.36 -24.55 -9.97
CA ALA A 298 9.69 -24.06 -10.31
C ALA A 298 10.72 -24.73 -9.41
N THR A 299 11.31 -25.80 -9.93
CA THR A 299 12.52 -26.44 -9.43
C THR A 299 13.72 -25.53 -9.65
N GLU A 300 14.53 -25.27 -8.62
CA GLU A 300 15.93 -24.86 -8.80
C GLU A 300 16.87 -25.66 -7.91
N SER A 301 17.97 -26.08 -8.53
CA SER A 301 19.05 -26.89 -8.00
C SER A 301 20.36 -26.11 -8.11
N GLU A 302 21.20 -26.30 -7.09
CA GLU A 302 22.66 -26.11 -7.04
C GLU A 302 23.25 -24.70 -6.82
N SER A 303 23.61 -24.45 -5.55
CA SER A 303 25.00 -24.39 -5.05
C SER A 303 26.10 -23.86 -5.98
N THR A 304 26.82 -22.81 -5.54
CA THR A 304 28.22 -22.96 -5.12
C THR A 304 28.86 -21.67 -4.56
N ASN A 305 29.53 -21.88 -3.42
CA ASN A 305 30.78 -21.30 -2.92
C ASN A 305 31.03 -19.79 -2.76
N ALA A 306 31.31 -19.49 -1.50
CA ALA A 306 32.06 -18.37 -0.96
C ALA A 306 33.49 -18.24 -1.54
N THR A 307 34.01 -17.01 -1.52
CA THR A 307 35.44 -16.74 -1.38
C THR A 307 35.61 -15.43 -0.59
N GLU A 308 36.32 -15.56 0.52
CA GLU A 308 36.82 -14.49 1.39
C GLU A 308 37.75 -13.53 0.62
N ILE A 309 37.66 -12.24 0.94
CA ILE A 309 38.79 -11.32 0.78
C ILE A 309 38.89 -10.51 2.08
N GLU A 310 39.90 -10.87 2.89
CA GLU A 310 40.47 -10.01 3.91
C GLU A 310 41.33 -8.93 3.24
N SER A 311 41.22 -7.67 3.68
CA SER A 311 42.33 -6.73 3.60
C SER A 311 42.24 -5.71 4.73
N GLU A 312 43.07 -5.98 5.73
CA GLU A 312 43.92 -5.11 6.55
C GLU A 312 43.59 -3.62 6.73
N THR A 313 43.72 -3.28 8.02
CA THR A 313 43.71 -2.00 8.71
C THR A 313 44.73 -0.98 8.21
N GLU A 314 44.34 0.29 8.14
CA GLU A 314 45.23 1.42 8.46
C GLU A 314 44.49 2.45 9.33
N THR A 315 45.11 2.74 10.45
CA THR A 315 44.78 3.79 11.42
C THR A 315 45.49 5.08 11.07
N GLU A 316 44.80 6.20 11.11
CA GLU A 316 45.27 7.58 11.34
C GLU A 316 44.01 8.47 11.23
N THR A 317 43.74 9.58 11.93
CA THR A 317 44.25 10.31 13.11
C THR A 317 43.14 11.32 13.44
N GLU A 318 43.01 11.72 14.71
CA GLU A 318 42.10 12.77 15.18
C GLU A 318 42.33 14.12 14.48
N THR A 319 41.26 14.81 14.11
CA THR A 319 41.23 16.28 14.16
C THR A 319 39.88 16.77 14.67
N GLU A 320 39.98 17.51 15.76
CA GLU A 320 38.96 18.21 16.51
C GLU A 320 38.57 19.52 15.79
N ALA A 321 37.28 19.79 15.58
CA ALA A 321 36.82 21.12 15.21
C ALA A 321 35.36 21.39 15.66
N THR A 322 35.27 22.09 16.78
CA THR A 322 34.40 23.26 17.04
C THR A 322 32.91 23.18 16.72
N SER A 323 32.13 23.12 17.79
CA SER A 323 30.72 23.51 17.89
C SER A 323 30.54 25.02 17.69
N GLU A 324 29.72 25.41 16.71
CA GLU A 324 29.15 26.76 16.60
C GLU A 324 27.63 26.70 16.75
N SER A 325 27.15 27.50 17.69
CA SER A 325 25.77 27.76 18.06
C SER A 325 25.03 28.56 16.99
N VAL A 326 23.84 28.08 16.58
CA VAL A 326 22.89 28.87 15.78
C VAL A 326 21.65 29.18 16.62
N SER A 327 21.43 30.47 16.83
CA SER A 327 20.24 31.08 17.40
C SER A 327 19.16 31.28 16.34
N GLY A 328 17.93 30.96 16.72
CA GLY A 328 16.61 31.43 16.27
C GLY A 328 16.43 32.13 14.92
N GLU A 329 15.50 31.60 14.13
CA GLU A 329 14.60 32.40 13.30
C GLU A 329 13.26 31.65 13.15
N GLU A 330 12.16 32.29 13.54
CA GLU A 330 10.77 31.89 13.26
C GLU A 330 10.35 32.62 11.97
N PRO A 331 9.60 31.99 11.03
CA PRO A 331 8.32 32.63 10.70
C PRO A 331 7.18 31.73 10.15
N ALA A 332 5.97 32.17 10.50
CA ALA A 332 4.75 32.34 9.70
C ALA A 332 3.74 31.17 9.51
N PRO A 333 2.42 31.50 9.44
CA PRO A 333 1.33 30.58 9.79
C PRO A 333 0.82 29.74 8.61
N GLU A 334 0.30 28.57 8.95
CA GLU A 334 -0.33 27.59 8.05
C GLU A 334 -1.62 28.14 7.42
N PRO A 335 -1.92 27.82 6.14
CA PRO A 335 -3.23 28.06 5.55
C PRO A 335 -4.21 26.95 5.93
N GLU A 336 -5.45 27.33 6.28
CA GLU A 336 -6.52 26.40 6.60
C GLU A 336 -6.89 25.46 5.44
N PRO A 337 -7.32 24.21 5.73
CA PRO A 337 -7.71 23.26 4.69
C PRO A 337 -9.06 23.68 4.08
N GLY A 338 -9.03 23.99 2.79
CA GLY A 338 -10.23 24.19 1.99
C GLY A 338 -11.02 22.88 1.90
N SER A 339 -12.31 22.96 2.20
CA SER A 339 -13.27 21.86 2.07
C SER A 339 -13.38 21.44 0.59
N GLY A 340 -12.72 20.34 0.23
CA GLY A 340 -12.89 19.65 -1.04
C GLY A 340 -13.30 18.21 -0.75
N ASP A 341 -14.59 17.93 -0.90
CA ASP A 341 -15.18 16.60 -0.74
C ASP A 341 -14.65 15.69 -1.87
N ALA A 342 -13.57 14.96 -1.60
CA ALA A 342 -13.02 13.97 -2.51
C ALA A 342 -13.89 12.69 -2.41
N PRO A 343 -14.40 12.14 -3.53
CA PRO A 343 -15.21 10.94 -3.47
C PRO A 343 -14.38 9.77 -2.90
N LYS A 344 -15.00 8.94 -2.06
CA LYS A 344 -14.45 7.80 -1.30
C LYS A 344 -13.75 6.70 -2.13
N THR A 345 -13.43 6.93 -3.41
CA THR A 345 -12.98 5.96 -4.41
C THR A 345 -11.45 5.74 -4.43
N VAL A 346 -10.64 6.68 -3.95
CA VAL A 346 -9.16 6.57 -3.93
C VAL A 346 -8.68 5.66 -2.80
N SER A 347 -9.43 5.57 -1.70
CA SER A 347 -9.08 4.76 -0.53
C SER A 347 -9.13 3.25 -0.81
N GLU A 348 -10.07 2.79 -1.64
CA GLU A 348 -10.21 1.36 -1.97
C GLU A 348 -9.06 0.89 -2.88
N ALA A 349 -8.68 1.70 -3.88
CA ALA A 349 -7.55 1.38 -4.77
C ALA A 349 -6.18 1.42 -4.05
N LYS A 350 -6.04 2.25 -3.01
CA LYS A 350 -4.87 2.25 -2.12
C LYS A 350 -4.78 0.93 -1.34
N SER A 351 -5.88 0.51 -0.73
CA SER A 351 -5.95 -0.72 0.09
C SER A 351 -5.70 -2.01 -0.72
N THR A 352 -6.15 -2.12 -1.97
CA THR A 352 -6.02 -3.37 -2.75
C THR A 352 -4.60 -3.64 -3.28
N ILE A 353 -3.72 -2.62 -3.35
CA ILE A 353 -2.31 -2.83 -3.75
C ILE A 353 -1.47 -3.35 -2.58
N GLU A 354 -1.95 -3.19 -1.34
CA GLU A 354 -1.24 -3.49 -0.09
C GLU A 354 -1.32 -4.96 0.35
N GLU A 355 -2.27 -5.73 -0.19
CA GLU A 355 -2.47 -7.17 0.06
C GLU A 355 -1.82 -8.07 -1.02
#